data_AF-A0A224XA65-F1
#
_entry.id   AF-A0A224XA65-F1
#
_cell.length_a   1.000
_cell.length_b   1.000
_cell.length_c   1.000
_cell.angle_alpha   90.00
_cell.angle_beta   90.00
_cell.angle_gamma   90.00
#
_symmetry.space_group_name_H-M   'P 1'
#
loop_
_entity.id
_entity.type
_entity.pdbx_description
1 polymer ?
#
loop_
_entity_poly.entity_id
_entity_poly.type
_entity_poly.pdbx_seq_one_letter_code
_entity_poly.pdbx_strand_id
1 'polypeptide(L)'
;MLGLKMTANLLSNSLFQIMVLTFTLQELQANPLYIPQNNHTTNNFKLGSYIHLNDAKILRKDLTNITTSVDNLIKQLDYWVFAEISNITNSNSSVGKLQSLKDSLSILELNVTELSVALSKGSNIEEIARKSKSVQIYLNNLQKEFNNIGQAYSLINEYLDETNVIDKFSNLTINKSYIDLVIEDEIQTKLAEDCITAATNKNFRKAAHLLDLIKNSSKTEYIVKRLNTDVAFKLGNKIRNITISFMFYQAIYNDLITNIEDTDDKLGFITKLIKSIKEEIIDQVKTPIFIKKEAIEFNQNLSKPLEDLVKIKLEVRDFLECGEIDPNFIKEIIVADYRLASEIFYSLHKNYGLDCLFRYHYVDNTFTQSNALKFALFLKYFIDICENENDFCDPFTSFIDELPQSIRNIVFAKKVCISQGRTSMFLRLSDVSYDTIRYSAYTHEESFYVPEEIWKLIHLGNNEFIVQNIGIVDTYLDTDLHYDDKSGEHGVYGWHKPPNNGVWKFDLTENLEFFYIKNMARNEYLYISDEINNFVYTNSILNYNLDDFEWKISNCTDVKLVQ
;
A
#
# COMPACT_ATOMS: atom_id res chain seq x y z
N MET A 1 4.82 95.73 -56.72
CA MET A 1 5.67 94.56 -56.43
C MET A 1 4.75 93.40 -56.10
N LEU A 2 4.42 92.60 -57.10
CA LEU A 2 5.09 91.36 -57.54
C LEU A 2 4.62 90.14 -56.74
N GLY A 3 3.94 89.24 -57.47
CA GLY A 3 3.58 87.90 -57.05
C GLY A 3 3.96 86.86 -58.10
N LEU A 4 3.74 85.60 -57.71
CA LEU A 4 3.65 84.33 -58.49
C LEU A 4 4.92 83.71 -59.10
N LYS A 5 5.33 82.56 -58.54
CA LYS A 5 5.38 81.25 -59.25
C LYS A 5 5.69 80.08 -58.28
N MET A 6 4.71 79.20 -58.10
CA MET A 6 4.81 77.81 -57.66
C MET A 6 4.62 76.91 -58.89
N THR A 7 4.91 75.61 -58.75
CA THR A 7 4.73 74.46 -59.69
C THR A 7 5.89 74.12 -60.65
N ALA A 8 6.77 73.18 -60.23
CA ALA A 8 7.53 72.29 -61.13
C ALA A 8 8.15 71.04 -60.44
N ASN A 9 8.43 71.02 -59.12
CA ASN A 9 9.29 69.98 -58.53
C ASN A 9 8.61 68.85 -57.72
N LEU A 10 7.27 68.79 -57.63
CA LEU A 10 6.57 67.75 -56.85
C LEU A 10 5.99 66.59 -57.68
N LEU A 11 6.03 66.68 -59.01
CA LEU A 11 5.53 65.61 -59.89
C LEU A 11 6.62 64.62 -60.32
N SER A 12 7.91 64.92 -60.20
CA SER A 12 8.96 64.01 -60.66
C SER A 12 9.30 62.88 -59.69
N ASN A 13 9.25 63.10 -58.37
CA ASN A 13 9.58 62.06 -57.38
C ASN A 13 8.44 61.06 -57.12
N SER A 14 7.18 61.48 -57.17
CA SER A 14 6.04 60.56 -57.01
C SER A 14 5.84 59.68 -58.24
N LEU A 15 6.08 60.20 -59.45
CA LEU A 15 6.04 59.41 -60.69
C LEU A 15 7.21 58.42 -60.77
N PHE A 16 8.39 58.74 -60.22
CA PHE A 16 9.52 57.81 -60.19
C PHE A 16 9.31 56.67 -59.18
N GLN A 17 8.77 56.96 -57.99
CA GLN A 17 8.43 55.92 -57.01
C GLN A 17 7.25 55.06 -57.44
N ILE A 18 6.22 55.64 -58.07
CA ILE A 18 5.11 54.88 -58.65
C ILE A 18 5.59 54.06 -59.85
N MET A 19 6.46 54.60 -60.73
CA MET A 19 7.05 53.85 -61.84
C MET A 19 7.88 52.66 -61.35
N VAL A 20 8.74 52.84 -60.34
CA VAL A 20 9.56 51.76 -59.77
C VAL A 20 8.68 50.69 -59.12
N LEU A 21 7.61 51.07 -58.40
CA LEU A 21 6.64 50.12 -57.82
C LEU A 21 5.80 49.38 -58.89
N THR A 22 5.39 50.06 -59.96
CA THR A 22 4.70 49.41 -61.09
C THR A 22 5.62 48.56 -61.96
N PHE A 23 6.90 48.91 -62.09
CA PHE A 23 7.89 48.09 -62.80
C PHE A 23 8.16 46.79 -62.03
N THR A 24 8.29 46.85 -60.69
CA THR A 24 8.40 45.64 -59.86
C THR A 24 7.13 44.80 -59.85
N LEU A 25 5.93 45.41 -59.94
CA LEU A 25 4.67 44.66 -60.05
C LEU A 25 4.46 44.05 -61.45
N GLN A 26 4.88 44.73 -62.53
CA GLN A 26 4.81 44.21 -63.89
C GLN A 26 5.86 43.12 -64.17
N GLU A 27 7.05 43.19 -63.57
CA GLU A 27 8.03 42.10 -63.65
C GLU A 27 7.57 40.84 -62.90
N LEU A 28 6.84 40.99 -61.78
CA LEU A 28 6.17 39.89 -61.06
C LEU A 28 4.98 39.28 -61.82
N GLN A 29 4.33 40.04 -62.71
CA GLN A 29 3.26 39.55 -63.58
C GLN A 29 3.77 38.99 -64.92
N ALA A 30 4.92 39.45 -65.42
CA ALA A 30 5.52 39.04 -66.68
C ALA A 30 6.39 37.78 -66.59
N ASN A 31 6.86 37.41 -65.40
CA ASN A 31 7.53 36.13 -65.13
C ASN A 31 6.76 35.31 -64.07
N PRO A 32 5.72 34.55 -64.46
CA PRO A 32 5.29 33.44 -63.63
C PRO A 32 6.43 32.42 -63.63
N LEU A 33 7.21 32.36 -62.55
CA LEU A 33 8.26 31.36 -62.42
C LEU A 33 7.60 29.98 -62.37
N TYR A 34 7.81 29.28 -63.48
CA TYR A 34 7.47 27.90 -63.79
C TYR A 34 7.50 26.99 -62.55
N ILE A 35 6.38 26.32 -62.30
CA ILE A 35 6.25 25.23 -61.31
C ILE A 35 6.95 24.00 -61.92
N PRO A 36 8.02 23.45 -61.32
CA PRO A 36 8.36 22.05 -61.57
C PRO A 36 7.46 21.21 -60.67
N GLN A 37 6.50 20.51 -61.26
CA GLN A 37 6.01 19.27 -60.66
C GLN A 37 7.19 18.30 -60.67
N ASN A 38 7.86 18.15 -59.54
CA ASN A 38 8.67 16.98 -59.27
C ASN A 38 8.56 16.62 -57.79
N ASN A 39 7.89 15.50 -57.55
CA ASN A 39 8.10 14.67 -56.38
C ASN A 39 9.60 14.39 -56.29
N HIS A 40 10.26 14.81 -55.21
CA HIS A 40 11.18 13.97 -54.43
C HIS A 40 11.73 14.77 -53.25
N THR A 41 11.54 14.19 -52.08
CA THR A 41 12.16 14.46 -50.79
C THR A 41 13.67 14.69 -50.90
N THR A 42 14.14 15.88 -50.55
CA THR A 42 15.43 16.12 -49.88
C THR A 42 15.40 17.48 -49.19
N ASN A 43 15.65 17.47 -47.88
CA ASN A 43 15.82 18.67 -47.05
C ASN A 43 17.02 19.49 -47.57
N ASN A 44 16.74 20.54 -48.33
CA ASN A 44 17.68 21.62 -48.60
C ASN A 44 16.92 22.94 -48.43
N PHE A 45 16.99 23.50 -47.22
CA PHE A 45 16.50 24.84 -46.89
C PHE A 45 17.17 25.85 -47.84
N LYS A 46 16.41 26.44 -48.77
CA LYS A 46 16.93 27.45 -49.69
C LYS A 46 17.10 28.78 -48.95
N LEU A 47 18.34 29.25 -48.86
CA LEU A 47 18.75 30.55 -48.32
C LEU A 47 17.96 31.75 -48.90
N GLY A 48 17.47 31.62 -50.15
CA GLY A 48 16.64 32.63 -50.82
C GLY A 48 15.30 32.89 -50.11
N SER A 49 14.67 31.87 -49.52
CA SER A 49 13.40 32.01 -48.81
C SER A 49 13.52 32.80 -47.48
N TYR A 50 14.71 32.82 -46.87
CA TYR A 50 15.00 33.60 -45.65
C TYR A 50 15.18 35.10 -45.93
N ILE A 51 15.82 35.45 -47.07
CA ILE A 51 16.03 36.85 -47.48
C ILE A 51 14.69 37.57 -47.65
N HIS A 52 13.70 36.87 -48.22
CA HIS A 52 12.37 37.41 -48.43
C HIS A 52 11.56 37.67 -47.13
N LEU A 53 11.81 36.93 -46.05
CA LEU A 53 11.11 37.10 -44.76
C LEU A 53 11.54 38.38 -44.02
N ASN A 54 12.84 38.65 -43.99
CA ASN A 54 13.37 39.86 -43.36
C ASN A 54 13.02 41.12 -44.15
N ASP A 55 13.09 41.06 -45.48
CA ASP A 55 12.66 42.16 -46.34
C ASP A 55 11.15 42.41 -46.22
N ALA A 56 10.34 41.34 -46.16
CA ALA A 56 8.92 41.45 -45.91
C ALA A 56 8.60 42.01 -44.52
N LYS A 57 9.40 41.68 -43.48
CA LYS A 57 9.27 42.27 -42.13
C LYS A 57 9.52 43.77 -42.15
N ILE A 58 10.60 44.22 -42.79
CA ILE A 58 10.95 45.63 -42.93
C ILE A 58 9.82 46.35 -43.69
N LEU A 59 9.38 45.79 -44.82
CA LEU A 59 8.29 46.34 -45.63
C LEU A 59 6.98 46.44 -44.83
N ARG A 60 6.64 45.40 -44.06
CA ARG A 60 5.45 45.40 -43.19
C ARG A 60 5.52 46.52 -42.17
N LYS A 61 6.68 46.74 -41.54
CA LYS A 61 6.90 47.83 -40.56
C LYS A 61 6.75 49.21 -41.22
N ASP A 62 7.31 49.39 -42.41
CA ASP A 62 7.21 50.64 -43.16
C ASP A 62 5.77 50.93 -43.61
N LEU A 63 5.03 49.91 -44.04
CA LEU A 63 3.62 50.02 -44.42
C LEU A 63 2.71 50.33 -43.22
N THR A 64 3.00 49.77 -42.04
CA THR A 64 2.22 50.02 -40.81
C THR A 64 2.37 51.47 -40.31
N ASN A 65 3.46 52.15 -40.67
CA ASN A 65 3.72 53.55 -40.31
C ASN A 65 3.01 54.56 -41.24
N ILE A 66 2.40 54.08 -42.33
CA ILE A 66 1.70 54.89 -43.31
C ILE A 66 0.19 54.73 -43.07
N THR A 67 -0.58 55.80 -43.28
CA THR A 67 -2.01 55.97 -42.96
C THR A 67 -2.93 54.74 -43.14
N THR A 68 -4.11 54.74 -42.52
CA THR A 68 -5.15 53.67 -42.56
C THR A 68 -5.58 53.19 -43.96
N SER A 69 -5.17 53.84 -45.04
CA SER A 69 -5.43 53.43 -46.42
C SER A 69 -4.54 52.26 -46.91
N VAL A 70 -3.59 51.78 -46.11
CA VAL A 70 -2.60 50.75 -46.47
C VAL A 70 -2.94 49.35 -45.92
N ASP A 71 -4.02 49.20 -45.14
CA ASP A 71 -4.42 47.94 -44.50
C ASP A 71 -4.57 46.75 -45.47
N ASN A 72 -5.05 47.00 -46.69
CA ASN A 72 -5.19 45.96 -47.71
C ASN A 72 -3.84 45.46 -48.22
N LEU A 73 -2.82 46.32 -48.29
CA LEU A 73 -1.47 45.95 -48.70
C LEU A 73 -0.77 45.13 -47.61
N ILE A 74 -0.98 45.49 -46.33
CA ILE A 74 -0.50 44.71 -45.19
C ILE A 74 -1.13 43.31 -45.19
N LYS A 75 -2.45 43.21 -45.42
CA LYS A 75 -3.15 41.91 -45.53
C LYS A 75 -2.61 41.04 -46.67
N GLN A 76 -2.30 41.63 -47.82
CA GLN A 76 -1.74 40.89 -48.95
C GLN A 76 -0.31 40.42 -48.67
N LEU A 77 0.51 41.28 -48.03
CA LEU A 77 1.86 40.93 -47.62
C LEU A 77 1.85 39.80 -46.57
N ASP A 78 1.00 39.91 -45.55
CA ASP A 78 0.82 38.88 -44.54
C ASP A 78 0.35 37.55 -45.18
N TYR A 79 -0.62 37.59 -46.10
CA TYR A 79 -1.08 36.38 -46.81
C TYR A 79 0.06 35.69 -47.58
N TRP A 80 0.87 36.47 -48.29
CA TRP A 80 2.00 35.97 -49.05
C TRP A 80 3.05 35.33 -48.13
N VAL A 81 3.44 36.02 -47.06
CA VAL A 81 4.44 35.52 -46.11
C VAL A 81 3.98 34.24 -45.41
N PHE A 82 2.71 34.16 -44.99
CA PHE A 82 2.19 32.96 -44.34
C PHE A 82 2.03 31.77 -45.31
N ALA A 83 1.75 32.03 -46.59
CA ALA A 83 1.76 30.99 -47.62
C ALA A 83 3.18 30.44 -47.84
N GLU A 84 4.19 31.32 -47.85
CA GLU A 84 5.59 30.93 -47.98
C GLU A 84 6.07 30.12 -46.76
N ILE A 85 5.77 30.58 -45.54
CA ILE A 85 6.09 29.83 -44.30
C ILE A 85 5.40 28.46 -44.31
N SER A 86 4.12 28.39 -44.71
CA SER A 86 3.37 27.14 -44.81
C SER A 86 4.01 26.16 -45.80
N ASN A 87 4.47 26.66 -46.95
CA ASN A 87 5.20 25.86 -47.94
C ASN A 87 6.54 25.35 -47.40
N ILE A 88 7.31 26.20 -46.71
CA ILE A 88 8.62 25.85 -46.14
C ILE A 88 8.49 24.78 -45.04
N THR A 89 7.43 24.87 -44.24
CA THR A 89 7.27 24.06 -43.02
C THR A 89 6.27 22.93 -43.18
N ASN A 90 5.67 22.77 -44.36
CA ASN A 90 4.57 21.84 -44.64
C ASN A 90 3.46 21.92 -43.56
N SER A 91 3.19 23.12 -43.08
CA SER A 91 2.23 23.41 -42.02
C SER A 91 1.06 24.20 -42.60
N ASN A 92 -0.12 24.06 -41.99
CA ASN A 92 -1.28 24.87 -42.39
C ASN A 92 -1.33 26.12 -41.50
N SER A 93 -0.42 27.07 -41.72
CA SER A 93 -0.24 28.25 -40.88
C SER A 93 -0.83 29.52 -41.53
N SER A 94 -1.60 30.30 -40.77
CA SER A 94 -2.20 31.56 -41.24
C SER A 94 -2.27 32.60 -40.13
N VAL A 95 -2.31 33.88 -40.48
CA VAL A 95 -2.48 34.99 -39.53
C VAL A 95 -3.73 34.77 -38.66
N GLY A 96 -4.83 34.35 -39.27
CA GLY A 96 -6.08 34.08 -38.56
C GLY A 96 -5.96 32.94 -37.53
N LYS A 97 -5.16 31.90 -37.82
CA LYS A 97 -4.87 30.83 -36.86
C LYS A 97 -4.00 31.31 -35.70
N LEU A 98 -2.99 32.15 -35.97
CA LEU A 98 -2.17 32.74 -34.91
C LEU A 98 -3.00 33.65 -34.00
N GLN A 99 -3.89 34.45 -34.57
CA GLN A 99 -4.79 35.30 -33.78
C GLN A 99 -5.76 34.45 -32.94
N SER A 100 -6.36 33.42 -33.53
CA SER A 100 -7.22 32.46 -32.81
C SER A 100 -6.48 31.77 -31.65
N LEU A 101 -5.21 31.40 -31.84
CA LEU A 101 -4.35 30.84 -30.79
C LEU A 101 -4.09 31.83 -29.66
N LYS A 102 -3.81 33.10 -29.97
CA LYS A 102 -3.62 34.15 -28.96
C LYS A 102 -4.89 34.42 -28.17
N ASP A 103 -6.03 34.49 -28.85
CA ASP A 103 -7.33 34.68 -28.20
C ASP A 103 -7.61 33.49 -27.27
N SER A 104 -7.33 32.28 -27.73
CA SER A 104 -7.47 31.05 -26.94
C SER A 104 -6.53 31.01 -25.74
N LEU A 105 -5.28 31.46 -25.89
CA LEU A 105 -4.36 31.59 -24.77
C LEU A 105 -4.79 32.64 -23.76
N SER A 106 -5.38 33.74 -24.21
CA SER A 106 -5.90 34.78 -23.32
C SER A 106 -7.08 34.24 -22.51
N ILE A 107 -7.93 33.41 -23.11
CA ILE A 107 -8.98 32.67 -22.40
C ILE A 107 -8.39 31.66 -21.41
N LEU A 108 -7.36 30.90 -21.80
CA LEU A 108 -6.68 29.96 -20.91
C LEU A 108 -6.05 30.69 -19.71
N GLU A 109 -5.38 31.82 -19.95
CA GLU A 109 -4.78 32.65 -18.92
C GLU A 109 -5.81 33.17 -17.92
N LEU A 110 -6.95 33.67 -18.41
CA LEU A 110 -8.07 34.07 -17.56
C LEU A 110 -8.54 32.91 -16.69
N ASN A 111 -8.77 31.73 -17.29
CA ASN A 111 -9.25 30.55 -16.56
C ASN A 111 -8.24 30.05 -15.51
N VAL A 112 -6.94 30.04 -15.84
CA VAL A 112 -5.86 29.67 -14.90
C VAL A 112 -5.77 30.69 -13.76
N THR A 113 -5.91 31.97 -14.06
CA THR A 113 -5.92 33.05 -13.07
C THR A 113 -7.13 32.93 -12.14
N GLU A 114 -8.32 32.67 -12.68
CA GLU A 114 -9.54 32.44 -11.90
C GLU A 114 -9.41 31.24 -10.96
N LEU A 115 -8.80 30.14 -11.41
CA LEU A 115 -8.53 28.98 -10.56
C LEU A 115 -7.59 29.34 -9.40
N SER A 116 -6.51 30.07 -9.67
CA SER A 116 -5.56 30.53 -8.66
C SER A 116 -6.21 31.47 -7.63
N VAL A 117 -7.06 32.38 -8.10
CA VAL A 117 -7.83 33.29 -7.23
C VAL A 117 -8.86 32.52 -6.39
N ALA A 118 -9.54 31.53 -6.97
CA ALA A 118 -10.51 30.72 -6.24
C ALA A 118 -9.85 29.90 -5.12
N LEU A 119 -8.66 29.34 -5.38
CA LEU A 119 -7.84 28.64 -4.39
C LEU A 119 -7.42 29.56 -3.25
N SER A 120 -6.79 30.70 -3.55
CA SER A 120 -6.31 31.65 -2.54
C SER A 120 -7.42 32.24 -1.66
N LYS A 121 -8.66 32.29 -2.16
CA LYS A 121 -9.83 32.74 -1.41
C LYS A 121 -10.52 31.64 -0.59
N GLY A 122 -10.05 30.40 -0.64
CA GLY A 122 -10.65 29.28 0.09
C GLY A 122 -12.05 28.90 -0.41
N SER A 123 -12.28 28.99 -1.73
CA SER A 123 -13.57 28.57 -2.31
C SER A 123 -13.74 27.04 -2.23
N ASN A 124 -14.94 26.52 -2.53
CA ASN A 124 -15.21 25.08 -2.46
C ASN A 124 -14.26 24.28 -3.37
N ILE A 125 -13.38 23.49 -2.75
CA ILE A 125 -12.32 22.74 -3.46
C ILE A 125 -12.86 21.76 -4.51
N GLU A 126 -14.06 21.19 -4.31
CA GLU A 126 -14.66 20.27 -5.27
C GLU A 126 -15.10 20.99 -6.56
N GLU A 127 -15.58 22.23 -6.42
CA GLU A 127 -15.93 23.07 -7.56
C GLU A 127 -14.66 23.52 -8.31
N ILE A 128 -13.62 23.92 -7.58
CA ILE A 128 -12.32 24.27 -8.16
C ILE A 128 -11.74 23.08 -8.93
N ALA A 129 -11.75 21.88 -8.34
CA ALA A 129 -11.26 20.67 -8.99
C ALA A 129 -12.02 20.34 -10.28
N ARG A 130 -13.35 20.53 -10.30
CA ARG A 130 -14.16 20.34 -11.50
C ARG A 130 -13.78 21.34 -12.60
N LYS A 131 -13.65 22.63 -12.25
CA LYS A 131 -13.20 23.68 -13.18
C LYS A 131 -11.78 23.39 -13.68
N SER A 132 -10.89 22.90 -12.82
CA SER A 132 -9.52 22.55 -13.18
C SER A 132 -9.46 21.44 -14.24
N LYS A 133 -10.34 20.44 -14.15
CA LYS A 133 -10.48 19.40 -15.18
C LYS A 133 -10.93 19.98 -16.53
N SER A 134 -11.89 20.92 -16.53
CA SER A 134 -12.30 21.61 -17.76
C SER A 134 -11.17 22.41 -18.39
N VAL A 135 -10.37 23.11 -17.57
CA VAL A 135 -9.17 23.83 -18.04
C VAL A 135 -8.13 22.89 -18.60
N GLN A 136 -7.95 21.69 -18.02
CA GLN A 136 -7.03 20.69 -18.57
C GLN A 136 -7.44 20.20 -19.96
N ILE A 137 -8.74 20.02 -20.20
CA ILE A 137 -9.25 19.66 -21.53
C ILE A 137 -8.92 20.78 -22.53
N TYR A 138 -9.13 22.04 -22.14
CA TYR A 138 -8.82 23.18 -22.99
C TYR A 138 -7.32 23.28 -23.30
N LEU A 139 -6.47 23.07 -22.28
CA LEU A 139 -5.02 23.03 -22.43
C LEU A 139 -4.57 21.91 -23.38
N ASN A 140 -5.12 20.71 -23.24
CA ASN A 140 -4.80 19.57 -24.11
C ASN A 140 -5.21 19.84 -25.57
N ASN A 141 -6.32 20.55 -25.81
CA ASN A 141 -6.72 20.95 -27.15
C ASN A 141 -5.76 22.00 -27.73
N LEU A 142 -5.36 23.00 -26.92
CA LEU A 142 -4.38 23.99 -27.35
C LEU A 142 -3.01 23.38 -27.65
N GLN A 143 -2.56 22.41 -26.85
CA GLN A 143 -1.32 21.67 -27.11
C GLN A 143 -1.30 21.05 -28.52
N LYS A 144 -2.42 20.47 -28.96
CA LYS A 144 -2.53 19.87 -30.30
C LYS A 144 -2.36 20.94 -31.39
N GLU A 145 -3.00 22.09 -31.22
CA GLU A 145 -2.87 23.22 -32.15
C GLU A 145 -1.45 23.79 -32.17
N PHE A 146 -0.80 23.91 -31.01
CA PHE A 146 0.60 24.32 -30.92
C PHE A 146 1.55 23.33 -31.59
N ASN A 147 1.33 22.02 -31.42
CA ASN A 147 2.12 20.99 -32.09
C ASN A 147 1.98 21.07 -33.62
N ASN A 148 0.81 21.46 -34.13
CA ASN A 148 0.56 21.62 -35.56
C ASN A 148 1.27 22.85 -36.18
N ILE A 149 1.58 23.87 -35.37
CA ILE A 149 2.18 25.14 -35.82
C ILE A 149 3.65 25.27 -35.38
N GLY A 150 4.13 24.40 -34.47
CA GLY A 150 5.46 24.49 -33.87
C GLY A 150 6.63 24.59 -34.85
N GLN A 151 6.53 23.95 -36.03
CA GLN A 151 7.55 24.05 -37.09
C GLN A 151 7.54 25.40 -37.82
N ALA A 152 6.37 26.04 -37.97
CA ALA A 152 6.21 27.37 -38.57
C ALA A 152 6.41 28.52 -37.59
N TYR A 153 6.23 28.24 -36.30
CA TYR A 153 6.12 29.27 -35.28
C TYR A 153 7.37 30.15 -35.18
N SER A 154 8.57 29.56 -35.26
CA SER A 154 9.82 30.32 -35.21
C SER A 154 9.90 31.38 -36.32
N LEU A 155 9.47 31.04 -37.53
CA LEU A 155 9.50 31.92 -38.70
C LEU A 155 8.39 32.99 -38.63
N ILE A 156 7.20 32.61 -38.14
CA ILE A 156 6.09 33.55 -37.90
C ILE A 156 6.47 34.59 -36.84
N ASN A 157 7.12 34.13 -35.76
CA ASN A 157 7.55 35.01 -34.67
C ASN A 157 8.65 35.97 -35.12
N GLU A 158 9.60 35.49 -35.94
CA GLU A 158 10.64 36.31 -36.55
C GLU A 158 10.04 37.41 -37.44
N TYR A 159 8.99 37.09 -38.22
CA TYR A 159 8.29 38.03 -39.10
C TYR A 159 7.45 39.08 -38.36
N LEU A 160 6.66 38.67 -37.36
CA LEU A 160 5.70 39.55 -36.69
C LEU A 160 6.27 40.34 -35.50
N ASP A 161 7.45 39.96 -34.99
CA ASP A 161 8.11 40.61 -33.84
C ASP A 161 7.25 40.57 -32.55
N GLU A 162 6.47 39.49 -32.38
CA GLU A 162 5.52 39.35 -31.27
C GLU A 162 6.09 38.56 -30.09
N THR A 163 5.54 38.78 -28.89
CA THR A 163 5.85 38.00 -27.69
C THR A 163 5.60 36.51 -27.93
N ASN A 164 6.55 35.68 -27.49
CA ASN A 164 6.55 34.24 -27.71
C ASN A 164 5.32 33.55 -27.07
N VAL A 165 4.31 33.31 -27.91
CA VAL A 165 3.05 32.62 -27.66
C VAL A 165 3.30 31.19 -27.14
N ILE A 166 4.39 30.53 -27.59
CA ILE A 166 4.81 29.21 -27.07
C ILE A 166 5.32 29.32 -25.63
N ASP A 167 6.09 30.36 -25.31
CA ASP A 167 6.56 30.56 -23.93
C ASP A 167 5.39 30.85 -22.99
N LYS A 168 4.42 31.67 -23.45
CA LYS A 168 3.18 31.93 -22.70
C LYS A 168 2.40 30.65 -22.44
N PHE A 169 2.23 29.81 -23.47
CA PHE A 169 1.57 28.52 -23.34
C PHE A 169 2.30 27.57 -22.37
N SER A 170 3.63 27.50 -22.46
CA SER A 170 4.48 26.69 -21.60
C SER A 170 4.36 27.14 -20.13
N ASN A 171 4.42 28.44 -19.88
CA ASN A 171 4.24 29.02 -18.54
C ASN A 171 2.85 28.73 -17.97
N LEU A 172 1.79 28.83 -18.77
CA LEU A 172 0.43 28.48 -18.34
C LEU A 172 0.30 27.00 -17.98
N THR A 173 0.99 26.12 -18.71
CA THR A 173 1.02 24.68 -18.43
C THR A 173 1.72 24.35 -17.12
N ILE A 174 2.83 25.02 -16.84
CA ILE A 174 3.54 24.91 -15.56
C ILE A 174 2.63 25.41 -14.43
N ASN A 175 2.04 26.60 -14.58
CA ASN A 175 1.16 27.19 -13.57
C ASN A 175 -0.06 26.31 -13.28
N LYS A 176 -0.67 25.73 -14.31
CA LYS A 176 -1.78 24.80 -14.17
C LYS A 176 -1.38 23.53 -13.43
N SER A 177 -0.21 22.97 -13.74
CA SER A 177 0.31 21.78 -13.04
C SER A 177 0.53 22.06 -11.55
N TYR A 178 1.06 23.24 -11.20
CA TYR A 178 1.19 23.66 -9.81
C TYR A 178 -0.18 23.79 -9.11
N ILE A 179 -1.16 24.42 -9.78
CA ILE A 179 -2.54 24.53 -9.29
C ILE A 179 -3.14 23.15 -9.00
N ASP A 180 -2.94 22.16 -9.88
CA ASP A 180 -3.45 20.80 -9.68
C ASP A 180 -2.83 20.12 -8.45
N LEU A 181 -1.53 20.33 -8.20
CA LEU A 181 -0.88 19.81 -6.99
C LEU A 181 -1.47 20.42 -5.71
N VAL A 182 -1.72 21.73 -5.72
CA VAL A 182 -2.37 22.42 -4.59
C VAL A 182 -3.80 21.92 -4.40
N ILE A 183 -4.57 21.73 -5.48
CA ILE A 183 -5.93 21.17 -5.40
C ILE A 183 -5.92 19.78 -4.78
N GLU A 184 -5.01 18.90 -5.22
CA GLU A 184 -4.91 17.56 -4.66
C GLU A 184 -4.53 17.60 -3.18
N ASP A 185 -3.58 18.45 -2.76
CA ASP A 185 -3.21 18.56 -1.34
C ASP A 185 -4.37 19.06 -0.47
N GLU A 186 -5.15 20.04 -0.94
CA GLU A 186 -6.34 20.55 -0.25
C GLU A 186 -7.43 19.47 -0.14
N ILE A 187 -7.66 18.68 -1.19
CA ILE A 187 -8.58 17.54 -1.15
C ILE A 187 -8.12 16.50 -0.12
N GLN A 188 -6.84 16.14 -0.15
CA GLN A 188 -6.25 15.18 0.80
C GLN A 188 -6.32 15.71 2.25
N THR A 189 -6.15 17.02 2.45
CA THR A 189 -6.31 17.69 3.77
C THR A 189 -7.74 17.61 4.26
N LYS A 190 -8.72 17.95 3.42
CA LYS A 190 -10.15 17.83 3.77
C LYS A 190 -10.53 16.39 4.12
N LEU A 191 -10.05 15.41 3.35
CA LEU A 191 -10.25 13.98 3.66
C LEU A 191 -9.66 13.59 5.02
N ALA A 192 -8.47 14.11 5.37
CA ALA A 192 -7.85 13.87 6.65
C ALA A 192 -8.67 14.46 7.81
N GLU A 193 -9.15 15.70 7.68
CA GLU A 193 -10.03 16.35 8.68
C GLU A 193 -11.36 15.61 8.86
N ASP A 194 -11.97 15.16 7.76
CA ASP A 194 -13.20 14.35 7.79
C ASP A 194 -12.95 12.98 8.46
N CYS A 195 -11.77 12.39 8.23
CA CYS A 195 -11.35 11.14 8.86
C CYS A 195 -11.19 11.32 10.38
N ILE A 196 -10.47 12.36 10.81
CA ILE A 196 -10.28 12.72 12.23
C ILE A 196 -11.64 12.91 12.91
N THR A 197 -12.52 13.69 12.28
CA THR A 197 -13.87 13.96 12.79
C THR A 197 -14.69 12.68 12.92
N ALA A 198 -14.65 11.80 11.92
CA ALA A 198 -15.35 10.52 11.96
C ALA A 198 -14.81 9.59 13.05
N ALA A 199 -13.50 9.52 13.22
CA ALA A 199 -12.84 8.70 14.24
C ALA A 199 -13.14 9.21 15.66
N THR A 200 -13.09 10.53 15.87
CA THR A 200 -13.42 11.18 17.15
C THR A 200 -14.88 10.92 17.55
N ASN A 201 -15.79 10.92 16.57
CA ASN A 201 -17.19 10.56 16.76
C ASN A 201 -17.45 9.04 16.84
N LYS A 202 -16.39 8.22 17.00
CA LYS A 202 -16.44 6.76 17.11
C LYS A 202 -17.04 6.05 15.88
N ASN A 203 -17.12 6.72 14.74
CA ASN A 203 -17.54 6.12 13.46
C ASN A 203 -16.33 5.55 12.71
N PHE A 204 -15.69 4.55 13.30
CA PHE A 204 -14.42 3.99 12.82
C PHE A 204 -14.53 3.36 11.43
N ARG A 205 -15.70 2.84 11.04
CA ARG A 205 -15.91 2.28 9.70
C ARG A 205 -15.87 3.37 8.63
N LYS A 206 -16.48 4.53 8.89
CA LYS A 206 -16.41 5.69 7.98
C LYS A 206 -15.00 6.24 7.93
N ALA A 207 -14.35 6.39 9.08
CA ALA A 207 -12.98 6.89 9.17
C ALA A 207 -11.99 6.00 8.40
N ALA A 208 -12.08 4.67 8.55
CA ALA A 208 -11.25 3.72 7.80
C ALA A 208 -11.46 3.84 6.29
N HIS A 209 -12.71 4.01 5.83
CA HIS A 209 -12.99 4.21 4.41
C HIS A 209 -12.41 5.52 3.86
N LEU A 210 -12.44 6.60 4.66
CA LEU A 210 -11.81 7.87 4.28
C LEU A 210 -10.29 7.74 4.23
N LEU A 211 -9.69 7.02 5.20
CA LEU A 211 -8.25 6.77 5.24
C LEU A 211 -7.79 5.96 4.03
N ASP A 212 -8.58 4.99 3.55
CA ASP A 212 -8.29 4.23 2.33
C ASP A 212 -8.20 5.11 1.05
N LEU A 213 -8.78 6.32 1.07
CA LEU A 213 -8.71 7.30 -0.03
C LEU A 213 -7.50 8.22 0.06
N ILE A 214 -6.81 8.25 1.21
CA ILE A 214 -5.68 9.11 1.46
C ILE A 214 -4.41 8.48 0.88
N LYS A 215 -3.76 9.20 -0.03
CA LYS A 215 -2.58 8.72 -0.76
C LYS A 215 -1.26 9.25 -0.21
N ASN A 216 -1.33 10.37 0.51
CA ASN A 216 -0.17 11.08 1.02
C ASN A 216 0.14 10.61 2.45
N SER A 217 1.30 9.98 2.66
CA SER A 217 1.74 9.48 3.98
C SER A 217 1.79 10.56 5.05
N SER A 218 2.12 11.81 4.69
CA SER A 218 2.14 12.93 5.64
C SER A 218 0.74 13.26 6.18
N LYS A 219 -0.32 12.97 5.43
CA LYS A 219 -1.70 13.13 5.90
C LYS A 219 -2.10 12.00 6.86
N THR A 220 -1.58 10.79 6.67
CA THR A 220 -1.71 9.69 7.64
C THR A 220 -1.09 10.07 8.98
N GLU A 221 0.13 10.63 8.97
CA GLU A 221 0.79 11.13 10.18
C GLU A 221 0.01 12.27 10.83
N TYR A 222 -0.53 13.19 10.03
CA TYR A 222 -1.37 14.28 10.51
C TYR A 222 -2.63 13.77 11.24
N ILE A 223 -3.27 12.73 10.73
CA ILE A 223 -4.43 12.10 11.37
C ILE A 223 -4.04 11.53 12.73
N VAL A 224 -2.98 10.71 12.77
CA VAL A 224 -2.52 10.08 14.02
C VAL A 224 -2.23 11.12 15.09
N LYS A 225 -1.48 12.18 14.77
CA LYS A 225 -1.14 13.29 15.68
C LYS A 225 -2.35 14.01 16.29
N ARG A 226 -3.49 13.97 15.62
CA ARG A 226 -4.73 14.64 16.04
C ARG A 226 -5.71 13.71 16.75
N LEU A 227 -5.46 12.40 16.74
CA LEU A 227 -6.25 11.43 17.47
C LEU A 227 -5.57 11.13 18.80
N ASN A 228 -6.36 10.88 19.85
CA ASN A 228 -5.78 10.23 21.02
C ASN A 228 -5.41 8.77 20.67
N THR A 229 -4.46 8.22 21.40
CA THR A 229 -3.86 6.92 21.09
C THR A 229 -4.88 5.79 21.04
N ASP A 230 -5.86 5.80 21.95
CA ASP A 230 -6.93 4.79 21.97
C ASP A 230 -7.83 4.83 20.73
N VAL A 231 -8.19 6.03 20.28
CA VAL A 231 -8.98 6.23 19.04
C VAL A 231 -8.14 5.84 17.83
N ALA A 232 -6.84 6.16 17.82
CA ALA A 232 -5.93 5.76 16.75
C ALA A 232 -5.87 4.23 16.64
N PHE A 233 -5.59 3.49 17.71
CA PHE A 233 -5.60 2.02 17.67
C PHE A 233 -6.96 1.45 17.24
N LYS A 234 -8.08 1.97 17.76
CA LYS A 234 -9.42 1.51 17.34
C LYS A 234 -9.68 1.74 15.86
N LEU A 235 -9.14 2.82 15.29
CA LEU A 235 -9.18 3.07 13.85
C LEU A 235 -8.28 2.09 13.09
N GLY A 236 -7.05 1.88 13.56
CA GLY A 236 -6.08 0.93 12.99
C GLY A 236 -6.71 -0.44 12.73
N ASN A 237 -7.34 -1.02 13.75
CA ASN A 237 -8.00 -2.34 13.69
C ASN A 237 -9.23 -2.39 12.75
N LYS A 238 -9.63 -1.28 12.12
CA LYS A 238 -10.74 -1.21 11.15
C LYS A 238 -10.27 -0.97 9.71
N ILE A 239 -8.98 -0.70 9.50
CA ILE A 239 -8.40 -0.53 8.18
C ILE A 239 -8.34 -1.90 7.50
N ARG A 240 -8.91 -2.00 6.29
CA ARG A 240 -8.93 -3.28 5.54
C ARG A 240 -7.69 -3.45 4.66
N ASN A 241 -7.14 -2.33 4.19
CA ASN A 241 -5.94 -2.32 3.38
C ASN A 241 -4.71 -2.50 4.27
N ILE A 242 -4.05 -3.66 4.17
CA ILE A 242 -2.90 -4.03 5.00
C ILE A 242 -1.74 -3.04 4.86
N THR A 243 -1.45 -2.54 3.65
CA THR A 243 -0.38 -1.56 3.43
C THR A 243 -0.68 -0.25 4.16
N ILE A 244 -1.92 0.24 4.06
CA ILE A 244 -2.33 1.47 4.76
C ILE A 244 -2.32 1.24 6.27
N SER A 245 -2.78 0.08 6.74
CA SER A 245 -2.75 -0.28 8.15
C SER A 245 -1.32 -0.29 8.71
N PHE A 246 -0.37 -0.85 7.96
CA PHE A 246 1.04 -0.86 8.36
C PHE A 246 1.61 0.56 8.44
N MET A 247 1.39 1.40 7.43
CA MET A 247 1.80 2.81 7.46
C MET A 247 1.16 3.58 8.62
N PHE A 248 -0.09 3.28 8.94
CA PHE A 248 -0.80 3.89 10.06
C PHE A 248 -0.19 3.50 11.41
N TYR A 249 0.20 2.23 11.59
CA TYR A 249 0.92 1.78 12.78
C TYR A 249 2.33 2.38 12.92
N GLN A 250 3.05 2.56 11.80
CA GLN A 250 4.32 3.29 11.82
C GLN A 250 4.13 4.76 12.26
N ALA A 251 3.08 5.42 11.77
CA ALA A 251 2.74 6.78 12.20
C ALA A 251 2.38 6.85 13.69
N ILE A 252 1.64 5.86 14.23
CA ILE A 252 1.36 5.74 15.68
C ILE A 252 2.63 5.67 16.50
N TYR A 253 3.62 4.88 16.07
CA TYR A 253 4.90 4.77 16.78
C TYR A 253 5.69 6.08 16.82
N ASN A 254 5.77 6.77 15.67
CA ASN A 254 6.48 8.05 15.58
C ASN A 254 5.86 9.10 16.50
N ASP A 255 4.53 9.10 16.61
CA ASP A 255 3.81 9.97 17.55
C ASP A 255 4.11 9.61 19.01
N LEU A 256 4.10 8.31 19.34
CA LEU A 256 4.37 7.78 20.68
C LEU A 256 5.72 8.19 21.23
N ILE A 257 6.79 8.04 20.44
CA ILE A 257 8.15 8.42 20.86
C ILE A 257 8.21 9.92 21.21
N THR A 258 7.41 10.74 20.54
CA THR A 258 7.47 12.20 20.63
C THR A 258 6.61 12.75 21.78
N ASN A 259 5.43 12.18 22.02
CA ASN A 259 4.38 12.84 22.80
C ASN A 259 4.07 12.19 24.15
N ILE A 260 4.41 10.92 24.35
CA ILE A 260 4.14 10.25 25.62
C ILE A 260 5.40 10.42 26.47
N GLU A 261 5.25 10.85 27.72
CA GLU A 261 6.36 10.96 28.67
C GLU A 261 6.32 9.80 29.67
N ASP A 262 5.14 9.45 30.16
CA ASP A 262 4.90 8.40 31.15
C ASP A 262 5.37 7.01 30.67
N THR A 263 6.06 6.29 31.55
CA THR A 263 6.70 5.01 31.22
C THR A 263 5.69 3.87 31.14
N ASP A 264 4.68 3.86 32.01
CA ASP A 264 3.66 2.81 32.03
C ASP A 264 2.75 2.92 30.81
N ASP A 265 2.36 4.13 30.44
CA ASP A 265 1.61 4.40 29.21
C ASP A 265 2.42 3.97 27.98
N LYS A 266 3.71 4.36 27.88
CA LYS A 266 4.60 3.93 26.78
C LYS A 266 4.66 2.42 26.66
N LEU A 267 4.85 1.72 27.79
CA LEU A 267 4.94 0.28 27.82
C LEU A 267 3.67 -0.34 27.25
N GLY A 268 2.50 0.04 27.78
CA GLY A 268 1.21 -0.46 27.31
C GLY A 268 0.98 -0.20 25.82
N PHE A 269 1.39 0.97 25.33
CA PHE A 269 1.23 1.30 23.91
C PHE A 269 2.18 0.54 22.99
N ILE A 270 3.46 0.39 23.34
CA ILE A 270 4.40 -0.40 22.54
C ILE A 270 3.96 -1.87 22.49
N THR A 271 3.51 -2.42 23.62
CA THR A 271 2.95 -3.78 23.68
C THR A 271 1.73 -3.93 22.78
N LYS A 272 0.80 -2.96 22.81
CA LYS A 272 -0.38 -2.93 21.93
C LYS A 272 -0.01 -2.80 20.45
N LEU A 273 1.01 -1.99 20.13
CA LEU A 273 1.53 -1.83 18.78
C LEU A 273 2.12 -3.13 18.22
N ILE A 274 2.99 -3.79 18.99
CA ILE A 274 3.57 -5.09 18.63
C ILE A 274 2.47 -6.11 18.35
N LYS A 275 1.48 -6.19 19.24
CA LYS A 275 0.32 -7.08 19.06
C LYS A 275 -0.42 -6.79 17.76
N SER A 276 -0.75 -5.53 17.50
CA SER A 276 -1.47 -5.12 16.28
C SER A 276 -0.67 -5.41 15.01
N ILE A 277 0.64 -5.13 14.96
CA ILE A 277 1.48 -5.43 13.81
C ILE A 277 1.54 -6.94 13.57
N LYS A 278 1.71 -7.72 14.63
CA LYS A 278 1.80 -9.17 14.55
C LYS A 278 0.49 -9.78 14.02
N GLU A 279 -0.62 -9.53 14.72
CA GLU A 279 -1.92 -10.15 14.42
C GLU A 279 -2.54 -9.62 13.11
N GLU A 280 -2.41 -8.33 12.81
CA GLU A 280 -3.10 -7.69 11.68
C GLU A 280 -2.26 -7.56 10.41
N ILE A 281 -0.93 -7.69 10.49
CA ILE A 281 -0.02 -7.53 9.34
C ILE A 281 0.81 -8.80 9.12
N ILE A 282 1.65 -9.20 10.07
CA ILE A 282 2.63 -10.28 9.88
C ILE A 282 1.93 -11.63 9.68
N ASP A 283 0.93 -11.91 10.51
CA ASP A 283 0.28 -13.22 10.57
C ASP A 283 -0.84 -13.38 9.54
N GLN A 284 -1.24 -12.30 8.86
CA GLN A 284 -2.24 -12.37 7.81
C GLN A 284 -1.68 -13.07 6.57
N VAL A 285 -2.28 -14.20 6.19
CA VAL A 285 -1.90 -15.00 5.00
C VAL A 285 -1.88 -14.18 3.72
N LYS A 286 -2.79 -13.20 3.61
CA LYS A 286 -2.94 -12.31 2.45
C LYS A 286 -1.94 -11.15 2.40
N THR A 287 -1.05 -11.00 3.38
CA THR A 287 -0.10 -9.88 3.42
C THR A 287 0.94 -10.01 2.30
N PRO A 288 1.15 -8.96 1.48
CA PRO A 288 2.19 -8.97 0.46
C PRO A 288 3.58 -9.24 1.06
N ILE A 289 4.40 -10.05 0.40
CA ILE A 289 5.72 -10.49 0.90
C ILE A 289 6.60 -9.30 1.32
N PHE A 290 6.62 -8.21 0.54
CA PHE A 290 7.42 -7.03 0.84
C PHE A 290 6.95 -6.32 2.12
N ILE A 291 5.64 -6.15 2.29
CA ILE A 291 5.05 -5.58 3.52
C ILE A 291 5.33 -6.49 4.71
N LYS A 292 5.18 -7.81 4.56
CA LYS A 292 5.45 -8.77 5.63
C LYS A 292 6.89 -8.68 6.11
N LYS A 293 7.85 -8.56 5.18
CA LYS A 293 9.26 -8.38 5.50
C LYS A 293 9.52 -7.08 6.27
N GLU A 294 9.00 -5.95 5.78
CA GLU A 294 9.15 -4.65 6.45
C GLU A 294 8.48 -4.63 7.83
N ALA A 295 7.32 -5.27 7.96
CA ALA A 295 6.61 -5.37 9.24
C ALA A 295 7.37 -6.23 10.26
N ILE A 296 8.01 -7.32 9.83
CA ILE A 296 8.88 -8.13 10.69
C ILE A 296 10.07 -7.32 11.18
N GLU A 297 10.75 -6.59 10.29
CA GLU A 297 11.88 -5.73 10.64
C GLU A 297 11.44 -4.61 11.61
N PHE A 298 10.30 -3.98 11.32
CA PHE A 298 9.74 -2.97 12.22
C PHE A 298 9.40 -3.55 13.59
N ASN A 299 8.75 -4.72 13.67
CA ASN A 299 8.43 -5.39 14.92
C ASN A 299 9.70 -5.77 15.72
N GLN A 300 10.76 -6.20 15.03
CA GLN A 300 12.07 -6.44 15.65
C GLN A 300 12.70 -5.16 16.19
N ASN A 301 12.55 -4.02 15.51
CA ASN A 301 13.07 -2.73 16.01
C ASN A 301 12.32 -2.22 17.25
N LEU A 302 11.11 -2.73 17.53
CA LEU A 302 10.35 -2.41 18.75
C LEU A 302 10.80 -3.24 19.97
N SER A 303 11.58 -4.31 19.79
CA SER A 303 12.03 -5.19 20.88
C SER A 303 12.84 -4.45 21.94
N LYS A 304 13.83 -3.67 21.50
CA LYS A 304 14.75 -2.96 22.38
C LYS A 304 14.07 -1.83 23.17
N PRO A 305 13.26 -0.95 22.54
CA PRO A 305 12.43 -0.01 23.29
C PRO A 305 11.53 -0.68 24.33
N LEU A 306 10.95 -1.85 23.99
CA LEU A 306 10.12 -2.60 24.93
C LEU A 306 10.95 -3.14 26.11
N GLU A 307 12.11 -3.77 25.83
CA GLU A 307 13.04 -4.27 26.84
C GLU A 307 13.50 -3.17 27.80
N ASP A 308 13.88 -2.01 27.27
CA ASP A 308 14.31 -0.86 28.07
C ASP A 308 13.19 -0.37 29.02
N LEU A 309 11.94 -0.33 28.54
CA LEU A 309 10.80 0.06 29.37
C LEU A 309 10.48 -0.98 30.45
N VAL A 310 10.55 -2.28 30.12
CA VAL A 310 10.37 -3.36 31.08
C VAL A 310 11.45 -3.28 32.16
N LYS A 311 12.69 -3.06 31.76
CA LYS A 311 13.82 -2.90 32.68
C LYS A 311 13.59 -1.73 33.64
N ILE A 312 13.21 -0.55 33.14
CA ILE A 312 12.88 0.61 33.98
C ILE A 312 11.77 0.25 34.98
N LYS A 313 10.71 -0.44 34.54
CA LYS A 313 9.59 -0.83 35.40
C LYS A 313 10.01 -1.80 36.51
N LEU A 314 10.98 -2.68 36.24
CA LEU A 314 11.57 -3.58 37.23
C LEU A 314 12.55 -2.85 38.18
N GLU A 315 13.42 -1.97 37.66
CA GLU A 315 14.44 -1.21 38.44
C GLU A 315 13.85 -0.14 39.36
N VAL A 316 12.82 0.59 38.92
CA VAL A 316 12.15 1.62 39.74
C VAL A 316 11.57 1.03 41.04
N ARG A 317 11.48 -0.30 41.14
CA ARG A 317 10.92 -1.05 42.25
C ARG A 317 11.95 -1.96 42.94
N ASP A 318 13.22 -1.57 42.96
CA ASP A 318 14.40 -2.25 43.54
C ASP A 318 14.29 -2.76 45.01
N PHE A 319 13.13 -2.65 45.69
CA PHE A 319 12.97 -3.03 47.09
C PHE A 319 11.61 -3.64 47.48
N LEU A 320 10.72 -3.95 46.53
CA LEU A 320 9.38 -4.42 46.86
C LEU A 320 9.25 -5.94 46.74
N GLU A 321 8.56 -6.56 47.70
CA GLU A 321 8.13 -7.96 47.62
C GLU A 321 7.39 -8.17 46.29
N CYS A 322 7.56 -9.32 45.64
CA CYS A 322 7.02 -9.57 44.30
C CYS A 322 5.52 -9.29 44.15
N GLY A 323 4.76 -9.30 45.25
CA GLY A 323 3.33 -9.00 45.29
C GLY A 323 2.97 -7.52 45.11
N GLU A 324 3.94 -6.60 45.10
CA GLU A 324 3.65 -5.18 44.87
C GLU A 324 3.77 -4.77 43.39
N ILE A 325 4.46 -5.58 42.56
CA ILE A 325 4.57 -5.37 41.12
C ILE A 325 3.30 -5.89 40.46
N ASP A 326 2.59 -5.02 39.73
CA ASP A 326 1.44 -5.43 38.93
C ASP A 326 1.90 -6.46 37.87
N PRO A 327 1.52 -7.74 37.95
CA PRO A 327 1.98 -8.77 37.03
C PRO A 327 1.33 -8.65 35.65
N ASN A 328 0.30 -7.81 35.48
CA ASN A 328 -0.48 -7.77 34.24
C ASN A 328 0.36 -7.34 33.02
N PHE A 329 1.38 -6.50 33.17
CA PHE A 329 2.20 -6.11 32.02
C PHE A 329 2.98 -7.31 31.44
N ILE A 330 3.40 -8.28 32.27
CA ILE A 330 4.07 -9.52 31.81
C ILE A 330 3.11 -10.31 30.92
N LYS A 331 1.86 -10.47 31.37
CA LYS A 331 0.78 -11.10 30.61
C LYS A 331 0.60 -10.45 29.25
N GLU A 332 0.49 -9.12 29.23
CA GLU A 332 0.21 -8.36 28.03
C GLU A 332 1.34 -8.50 27.01
N ILE A 333 2.59 -8.49 27.46
CA ILE A 333 3.77 -8.70 26.61
C ILE A 333 3.79 -10.12 26.03
N ILE A 334 3.55 -11.16 26.84
CA ILE A 334 3.48 -12.55 26.37
C ILE A 334 2.33 -12.73 25.36
N VAL A 335 1.18 -12.13 25.62
CA VAL A 335 0.03 -12.22 24.71
C VAL A 335 0.26 -11.46 23.41
N ALA A 336 0.97 -10.33 23.46
CA ALA A 336 1.34 -9.55 22.29
C ALA A 336 2.31 -10.32 21.39
N ASP A 337 3.40 -10.84 21.96
CA ASP A 337 4.37 -11.66 21.25
C ASP A 337 5.15 -12.56 22.22
N TYR A 338 4.70 -13.79 22.41
CA TYR A 338 5.30 -14.75 23.36
C TYR A 338 6.76 -15.10 23.04
N ARG A 339 7.17 -15.01 21.77
CA ARG A 339 8.55 -15.29 21.36
C ARG A 339 9.45 -14.12 21.74
N LEU A 340 9.04 -12.91 21.37
CA LEU A 340 9.75 -11.69 21.80
C LEU A 340 9.81 -11.59 23.32
N ALA A 341 8.70 -11.88 24.00
CA ALA A 341 8.63 -11.92 25.45
C ALA A 341 9.69 -12.87 26.04
N SER A 342 9.87 -14.05 25.44
CA SER A 342 10.86 -15.02 25.91
C SER A 342 12.29 -14.48 25.85
N GLU A 343 12.63 -13.76 24.77
CA GLU A 343 13.94 -13.13 24.59
C GLU A 343 14.16 -11.98 25.60
N ILE A 344 13.16 -11.10 25.77
CA ILE A 344 13.22 -9.97 26.71
C ILE A 344 13.31 -10.46 28.17
N PHE A 345 12.43 -11.38 28.58
CA PHE A 345 12.46 -11.85 29.96
C PHE A 345 13.70 -12.71 30.22
N TYR A 346 14.22 -13.40 29.21
CA TYR A 346 15.51 -14.08 29.34
C TYR A 346 16.66 -13.08 29.51
N SER A 347 16.74 -11.98 28.77
CA SER A 347 17.84 -11.01 28.99
C SER A 347 17.82 -10.41 30.41
N LEU A 348 16.62 -10.33 31.02
CA LEU A 348 16.40 -9.75 32.34
C LEU A 348 16.47 -10.77 33.50
N HIS A 349 16.27 -12.07 33.25
CA HIS A 349 16.09 -13.06 34.32
C HIS A 349 17.28 -13.15 35.29
N LYS A 350 18.51 -12.97 34.79
CA LYS A 350 19.74 -13.05 35.58
C LYS A 350 19.86 -11.93 36.63
N ASN A 351 19.24 -10.78 36.37
CA ASN A 351 19.43 -9.57 37.16
C ASN A 351 18.25 -9.28 38.11
N TYR A 352 17.04 -9.77 37.81
CA TYR A 352 15.81 -9.34 38.51
C TYR A 352 14.99 -10.46 39.17
N GLY A 353 15.49 -11.70 39.26
CA GLY A 353 14.84 -12.76 40.05
C GLY A 353 13.38 -13.04 39.66
N LEU A 354 13.12 -13.11 38.34
CA LEU A 354 11.76 -13.08 37.77
C LEU A 354 10.84 -14.26 38.18
N ASP A 355 11.39 -15.36 38.71
CA ASP A 355 10.64 -16.56 39.11
C ASP A 355 9.42 -16.23 39.99
N CYS A 356 9.63 -15.38 41.00
CA CYS A 356 8.61 -14.99 41.94
C CYS A 356 7.45 -14.20 41.29
N LEU A 357 7.76 -13.35 40.30
CA LEU A 357 6.76 -12.61 39.52
C LEU A 357 5.94 -13.54 38.63
N PHE A 358 6.60 -14.53 38.01
CA PHE A 358 5.92 -15.54 37.20
C PHE A 358 5.03 -16.47 38.03
N ARG A 359 5.47 -16.88 39.23
CA ARG A 359 4.63 -17.62 40.20
C ARG A 359 3.38 -16.84 40.56
N TYR A 360 3.53 -15.56 40.90
CA TYR A 360 2.39 -14.70 41.26
C TYR A 360 1.42 -14.56 40.08
N HIS A 361 1.92 -14.35 38.86
CA HIS A 361 1.10 -14.32 37.65
C HIS A 361 0.36 -15.63 37.38
N TYR A 362 1.01 -16.78 37.60
CA TYR A 362 0.42 -18.10 37.38
C TYR A 362 -0.78 -18.35 38.32
N VAL A 363 -0.66 -17.91 39.57
CA VAL A 363 -1.67 -18.12 40.62
C VAL A 363 -2.86 -17.15 40.47
N ASP A 364 -2.61 -15.87 40.15
CA ASP A 364 -3.66 -14.84 40.08
C ASP A 364 -4.42 -14.79 38.75
N ASN A 365 -3.83 -15.30 37.66
CA ASN A 365 -4.53 -15.38 36.38
C ASN A 365 -5.07 -16.78 36.14
N THR A 366 -6.39 -16.95 36.26
CA THR A 366 -7.10 -17.93 35.43
C THR A 366 -6.72 -17.68 33.97
N PHE A 367 -5.85 -18.51 33.40
CA PHE A 367 -5.51 -18.45 31.99
C PHE A 367 -6.81 -18.53 31.19
N THR A 368 -7.22 -17.41 30.59
CA THR A 368 -8.29 -17.43 29.61
C THR A 368 -7.85 -18.35 28.47
N GLN A 369 -8.78 -19.16 27.93
CA GLN A 369 -8.53 -20.20 26.93
C GLN A 369 -7.54 -19.78 25.83
N SER A 370 -7.68 -18.57 25.28
CA SER A 370 -6.83 -18.05 24.20
C SER A 370 -5.36 -17.79 24.56
N ASN A 371 -5.02 -17.64 25.85
CA ASN A 371 -3.71 -17.21 26.31
C ASN A 371 -2.86 -18.34 26.89
N ALA A 372 -3.47 -19.45 27.31
CA ALA A 372 -2.75 -20.59 27.90
C ALA A 372 -1.68 -21.15 26.94
N LEU A 373 -2.01 -21.28 25.65
CA LEU A 373 -1.08 -21.77 24.64
C LEU A 373 0.06 -20.76 24.38
N LYS A 374 -0.23 -19.46 24.31
CA LYS A 374 0.79 -18.41 24.19
C LYS A 374 1.76 -18.42 25.38
N PHE A 375 1.26 -18.63 26.59
CA PHE A 375 2.10 -18.75 27.79
C PHE A 375 2.97 -20.00 27.76
N ALA A 376 2.41 -21.15 27.39
CA ALA A 376 3.19 -22.39 27.24
C ALA A 376 4.28 -22.25 26.17
N LEU A 377 3.98 -21.61 25.04
CA LEU A 377 4.96 -21.32 24.00
C LEU A 377 6.04 -20.34 24.50
N PHE A 378 5.67 -19.30 25.25
CA PHE A 378 6.63 -18.42 25.92
C PHE A 378 7.61 -19.21 26.80
N LEU A 379 7.09 -20.10 27.67
CA LEU A 379 7.94 -20.95 28.52
C LEU A 379 8.86 -21.85 27.70
N LYS A 380 8.33 -22.47 26.63
CA LYS A 380 9.14 -23.30 25.72
C LYS A 380 10.31 -22.51 25.15
N TYR A 381 10.05 -21.35 24.54
CA TYR A 381 11.11 -20.55 23.94
C TYR A 381 12.11 -20.02 24.97
N PHE A 382 11.64 -19.65 26.17
CA PHE A 382 12.52 -19.21 27.25
C PHE A 382 13.48 -20.34 27.66
N ILE A 383 12.97 -21.56 27.85
CA ILE A 383 13.78 -22.74 28.22
C ILE A 383 14.74 -23.11 27.08
N ASP A 384 14.27 -23.12 25.83
CA ASP A 384 15.12 -23.38 24.66
C ASP A 384 16.29 -22.37 24.60
N ILE A 385 16.07 -21.09 24.93
CA ILE A 385 17.14 -20.08 25.01
C ILE A 385 18.12 -20.42 26.14
N CYS A 386 17.63 -20.74 27.33
CA CYS A 386 18.47 -21.14 28.47
C CYS A 386 19.37 -22.34 28.14
N GLU A 387 18.79 -23.38 27.53
CA GLU A 387 19.53 -24.59 27.14
C GLU A 387 20.62 -24.27 26.11
N ASN A 388 20.32 -23.42 25.12
CA ASN A 388 21.28 -23.00 24.11
C ASN A 388 22.45 -22.19 24.68
N GLU A 389 22.20 -21.36 25.70
CA GLU A 389 23.23 -20.57 26.37
C GLU A 389 23.94 -21.32 27.52
N ASN A 390 23.55 -22.57 27.81
CA ASN A 390 24.03 -23.38 28.93
C ASN A 390 23.78 -22.75 30.31
N ASP A 391 22.68 -22.02 30.47
CA ASP A 391 22.25 -21.45 31.74
C ASP A 391 21.29 -22.37 32.51
N PHE A 392 21.20 -22.16 33.82
CA PHE A 392 20.32 -22.92 34.71
C PHE A 392 18.98 -22.17 34.90
N CYS A 393 17.90 -22.70 34.32
CA CYS A 393 16.55 -22.14 34.37
C CYS A 393 15.53 -23.03 35.10
N ASP A 394 15.99 -23.85 36.04
CA ASP A 394 15.17 -24.79 36.86
C ASP A 394 13.89 -24.23 37.49
N PRO A 395 13.80 -22.94 37.90
CA PRO A 395 12.54 -22.43 38.42
C PRO A 395 11.42 -22.45 37.35
N PHE A 396 11.78 -22.27 36.07
CA PHE A 396 10.81 -22.16 34.98
C PHE A 396 10.31 -23.51 34.44
N THR A 397 11.13 -24.57 34.53
CA THR A 397 10.69 -25.93 34.18
C THR A 397 9.57 -26.41 35.10
N SER A 398 9.55 -25.97 36.36
CA SER A 398 8.48 -26.31 37.31
C SER A 398 7.09 -25.79 36.89
N PHE A 399 7.03 -24.66 36.17
CA PHE A 399 5.76 -24.14 35.64
C PHE A 399 5.15 -25.01 34.54
N ILE A 400 5.95 -25.86 33.87
CA ILE A 400 5.43 -26.78 32.85
C ILE A 400 4.41 -27.72 33.47
N ASP A 401 4.66 -28.20 34.70
CA ASP A 401 3.80 -29.15 35.39
C ASP A 401 2.50 -28.56 35.88
N GLU A 402 2.45 -27.23 36.02
CA GLU A 402 1.24 -26.54 36.42
C GLU A 402 0.28 -26.34 35.23
N LEU A 403 0.78 -26.39 33.98
CA LEU A 403 -0.02 -26.17 32.77
C LEU A 403 -1.11 -27.23 32.60
N PRO A 404 -2.26 -26.87 31.98
CA PRO A 404 -3.25 -27.87 31.57
C PRO A 404 -2.60 -28.98 30.74
N GLN A 405 -2.94 -30.23 31.04
CA GLN A 405 -2.28 -31.42 30.47
C GLN A 405 -2.16 -31.34 28.95
N SER A 406 -3.25 -30.98 28.27
CA SER A 406 -3.27 -30.98 26.82
C SER A 406 -2.46 -29.83 26.21
N ILE A 407 -2.39 -28.67 26.89
CA ILE A 407 -1.51 -27.55 26.53
C ILE A 407 -0.05 -27.96 26.67
N ARG A 408 0.30 -28.58 27.80
CA ARG A 408 1.63 -29.14 28.03
C ARG A 408 2.00 -30.12 26.92
N ASN A 409 1.08 -31.01 26.56
CA ASN A 409 1.31 -32.02 25.52
C ASN A 409 1.53 -31.38 24.14
N ILE A 410 0.74 -30.38 23.74
CA ILE A 410 0.89 -29.71 22.45
C ILE A 410 2.27 -29.07 22.29
N VAL A 411 2.77 -28.44 23.37
CA VAL A 411 3.97 -27.61 23.29
C VAL A 411 5.25 -28.38 23.60
N PHE A 412 5.22 -29.28 24.60
CA PHE A 412 6.41 -29.91 25.17
C PHE A 412 6.56 -31.40 24.84
N ALA A 413 5.48 -32.10 24.45
CA ALA A 413 5.63 -33.51 24.09
C ALA A 413 6.38 -33.66 22.77
N LYS A 414 7.34 -34.60 22.72
CA LYS A 414 8.08 -34.90 21.48
C LYS A 414 7.20 -35.63 20.47
N LYS A 415 6.28 -36.45 20.98
CA LYS A 415 5.31 -37.22 20.20
C LYS A 415 3.96 -37.17 20.91
N VAL A 416 2.90 -37.07 20.15
CA VAL A 416 1.53 -37.01 20.65
C VAL A 416 0.65 -38.05 19.98
N CYS A 417 -0.41 -38.43 20.66
CA CYS A 417 -1.56 -39.08 20.06
C CYS A 417 -2.73 -38.10 20.09
N ILE A 418 -3.54 -38.12 19.03
CA ILE A 418 -4.69 -37.23 18.86
C ILE A 418 -5.93 -38.11 18.90
N SER A 419 -6.81 -37.91 19.87
CA SER A 419 -8.05 -38.71 20.02
C SER A 419 -9.29 -37.85 19.95
N GLN A 420 -10.39 -38.43 19.51
CA GLN A 420 -11.66 -37.72 19.40
C GLN A 420 -12.30 -37.52 20.78
N GLY A 421 -12.39 -36.27 21.21
CA GLY A 421 -13.08 -35.83 22.42
C GLY A 421 -12.80 -36.74 23.62
N ARG A 422 -13.87 -37.30 24.18
CA ARG A 422 -13.84 -38.24 25.32
C ARG A 422 -13.82 -39.72 24.91
N THR A 423 -13.68 -40.01 23.62
CA THR A 423 -13.66 -41.37 23.11
C THR A 423 -12.25 -41.95 23.10
N SER A 424 -12.14 -43.27 23.00
CA SER A 424 -10.89 -44.00 22.78
C SER A 424 -10.57 -44.18 21.29
N MET A 425 -11.03 -43.25 20.44
CA MET A 425 -10.82 -43.25 18.99
C MET A 425 -9.65 -42.35 18.64
N PHE A 426 -8.57 -42.91 18.08
CA PHE A 426 -7.35 -42.18 17.76
C PHE A 426 -7.25 -41.86 16.27
N LEU A 427 -6.81 -40.64 15.95
CA LEU A 427 -6.46 -40.23 14.60
C LEU A 427 -5.28 -41.07 14.10
N ARG A 428 -5.49 -41.72 12.95
CA ARG A 428 -4.56 -42.68 12.36
C ARG A 428 -4.49 -42.50 10.85
N LEU A 429 -3.32 -42.79 10.28
CA LEU A 429 -3.19 -43.00 8.84
C LEU A 429 -3.34 -44.47 8.46
N SER A 430 -3.85 -44.72 7.26
CA SER A 430 -3.83 -46.05 6.67
C SER A 430 -2.39 -46.54 6.51
N ASP A 431 -2.17 -47.82 6.73
CA ASP A 431 -0.91 -48.51 6.48
C ASP A 431 -0.61 -48.64 4.98
N VAL A 432 -1.67 -48.70 4.17
CA VAL A 432 -1.60 -48.68 2.71
C VAL A 432 -1.90 -47.29 2.17
N SER A 433 -1.08 -46.84 1.23
CA SER A 433 -1.29 -45.57 0.53
C SER A 433 -2.55 -45.63 -0.33
N TYR A 434 -3.44 -44.64 -0.20
CA TYR A 434 -4.62 -44.48 -1.05
C TYR A 434 -4.24 -44.32 -2.53
N ASP A 435 -3.19 -43.54 -2.77
CA ASP A 435 -2.49 -43.43 -4.06
C ASP A 435 -0.98 -43.23 -3.82
N THR A 436 -0.17 -42.95 -4.84
CA THR A 436 1.28 -42.82 -4.68
C THR A 436 1.73 -41.65 -3.81
N ILE A 437 0.82 -40.77 -3.38
CA ILE A 437 1.14 -39.52 -2.68
C ILE A 437 0.31 -39.29 -1.40
N ARG A 438 -0.71 -40.12 -1.13
CA ARG A 438 -1.65 -39.98 -0.01
C ARG A 438 -1.90 -41.25 0.80
N TYR A 439 -2.22 -41.05 2.07
CA TYR A 439 -2.74 -42.06 3.00
C TYR A 439 -4.06 -41.55 3.57
N SER A 440 -5.06 -42.42 3.71
CA SER A 440 -6.35 -42.02 4.27
C SER A 440 -6.23 -41.73 5.76
N ALA A 441 -6.82 -40.63 6.23
CA ALA A 441 -6.94 -40.34 7.65
C ALA A 441 -8.31 -40.80 8.18
N TYR A 442 -8.30 -41.54 9.29
CA TYR A 442 -9.50 -42.04 9.94
C TYR A 442 -9.24 -42.15 11.45
N THR A 443 -10.28 -42.47 12.21
CA THR A 443 -10.16 -42.79 13.63
C THR A 443 -10.39 -44.28 13.91
N HIS A 444 -9.69 -44.81 14.91
CA HIS A 444 -9.77 -46.23 15.24
C HIS A 444 -9.78 -46.45 16.75
N GLU A 445 -10.52 -47.46 17.20
CA GLU A 445 -10.53 -47.87 18.61
C GLU A 445 -9.15 -48.40 19.02
N GLU A 446 -8.69 -47.94 20.17
CA GLU A 446 -7.41 -48.29 20.78
C GLU A 446 -7.13 -49.82 20.74
N SER A 447 -5.96 -50.23 20.24
CA SER A 447 -5.47 -51.59 20.50
C SER A 447 -4.01 -51.64 20.96
N PHE A 448 -3.09 -50.90 20.33
CA PHE A 448 -1.72 -50.66 20.79
C PHE A 448 -1.22 -49.42 20.04
N TYR A 449 -0.59 -48.41 20.68
CA TYR A 449 -0.08 -47.22 19.96
C TYR A 449 0.89 -47.62 18.84
N VAL A 450 0.38 -47.70 17.62
CA VAL A 450 1.15 -48.05 16.42
C VAL A 450 1.76 -46.79 15.81
N PRO A 451 2.85 -46.90 15.03
CA PRO A 451 3.51 -45.72 14.47
C PRO A 451 2.58 -44.78 13.70
N GLU A 452 1.54 -45.30 13.04
CA GLU A 452 0.56 -44.55 12.25
C GLU A 452 -0.40 -43.70 13.11
N GLU A 453 -0.50 -43.94 14.41
CA GLU A 453 -1.30 -43.18 15.38
C GLU A 453 -0.49 -42.10 16.09
N ILE A 454 0.84 -42.10 15.89
CA ILE A 454 1.73 -41.20 16.59
C ILE A 454 2.08 -40.02 15.68
N TRP A 455 1.92 -38.84 16.24
CA TRP A 455 2.08 -37.57 15.54
C TRP A 455 3.15 -36.72 16.20
N LYS A 456 3.74 -35.81 15.43
CA LYS A 456 4.62 -34.76 15.88
C LYS A 456 4.00 -33.42 15.48
N LEU A 457 3.81 -32.55 16.45
CA LEU A 457 3.34 -31.19 16.23
C LEU A 457 4.56 -30.28 16.07
N ILE A 458 4.67 -29.63 14.92
CA ILE A 458 5.76 -28.70 14.61
C ILE A 458 5.19 -27.29 14.60
N HIS A 459 5.50 -26.51 15.62
CA HIS A 459 5.03 -25.13 15.74
C HIS A 459 5.66 -24.23 14.67
N LEU A 460 4.82 -23.46 13.97
CA LEU A 460 5.25 -22.49 12.96
C LEU A 460 5.21 -21.05 13.47
N GLY A 461 4.17 -20.71 14.24
CA GLY A 461 3.87 -19.39 14.75
C GLY A 461 2.42 -19.31 15.25
N ASN A 462 2.12 -18.41 16.18
CA ASN A 462 0.85 -18.35 16.89
C ASN A 462 0.41 -19.71 17.46
N ASN A 463 -0.81 -20.13 17.13
CA ASN A 463 -1.37 -21.43 17.49
C ASN A 463 -1.34 -22.37 16.27
N GLU A 464 -0.45 -22.13 15.31
CA GLU A 464 -0.36 -22.87 14.05
C GLU A 464 0.76 -23.91 14.07
N PHE A 465 0.43 -25.11 13.60
CA PHE A 465 1.27 -26.28 13.63
C PHE A 465 1.18 -27.06 12.33
N ILE A 466 2.29 -27.67 11.94
CA ILE A 466 2.29 -28.80 11.02
C ILE A 466 2.09 -30.07 11.84
N VAL A 467 1.18 -30.93 11.38
CA VAL A 467 0.88 -32.22 12.01
C VAL A 467 1.53 -33.32 11.19
N GLN A 468 2.70 -33.80 11.63
CA GLN A 468 3.49 -34.82 10.95
C GLN A 468 3.21 -36.20 11.54
N ASN A 469 2.94 -37.20 10.71
CA ASN A 469 2.90 -38.59 11.17
C ASN A 469 4.34 -39.11 11.33
N ILE A 470 4.64 -39.78 12.44
CA ILE A 470 6.00 -40.29 12.65
C ILE A 470 6.18 -41.74 12.17
N GLY A 471 5.09 -42.48 11.99
CA GLY A 471 5.13 -43.85 11.49
C GLY A 471 5.34 -43.93 9.98
N ILE A 472 4.77 -42.98 9.25
CA ILE A 472 4.93 -42.88 7.81
C ILE A 472 5.81 -41.69 7.48
N VAL A 473 7.04 -41.97 7.04
CA VAL A 473 8.09 -40.97 6.79
C VAL A 473 7.59 -39.85 5.86
N ASP A 474 8.00 -38.62 6.16
CA ASP A 474 7.69 -37.41 5.41
C ASP A 474 6.19 -37.21 5.12
N THR A 475 5.31 -37.68 5.99
CA THR A 475 3.85 -37.60 5.78
C THR A 475 3.20 -36.60 6.73
N TYR A 476 2.38 -35.70 6.19
CA TYR A 476 1.78 -34.59 6.92
C TYR A 476 0.27 -34.53 6.69
N LEU A 477 -0.50 -34.23 7.73
CA LEU A 477 -1.95 -34.10 7.64
C LEU A 477 -2.33 -32.87 6.80
N ASP A 478 -3.19 -33.03 5.80
CA ASP A 478 -3.76 -31.93 5.01
C ASP A 478 -5.12 -32.32 4.42
N THR A 479 -5.90 -31.30 4.08
CA THR A 479 -7.24 -31.43 3.49
C THR A 479 -7.16 -31.46 1.97
N ASP A 480 -7.97 -32.29 1.31
CA ASP A 480 -8.15 -32.23 -0.14
C ASP A 480 -9.08 -31.07 -0.53
N LEU A 481 -8.60 -30.11 -1.32
CA LEU A 481 -9.40 -28.96 -1.78
C LEU A 481 -10.19 -29.23 -3.06
N HIS A 482 -9.99 -30.37 -3.72
CA HIS A 482 -10.50 -30.60 -5.07
C HIS A 482 -11.81 -31.39 -5.09
N TYR A 483 -12.20 -32.00 -3.97
CA TYR A 483 -13.38 -32.83 -3.85
C TYR A 483 -14.21 -32.40 -2.64
N ASP A 484 -15.26 -31.62 -2.92
CA ASP A 484 -16.38 -31.44 -1.98
C ASP A 484 -17.23 -32.72 -2.08
N ASP A 485 -17.41 -33.45 -0.97
CA ASP A 485 -18.44 -34.50 -0.94
C ASP A 485 -19.84 -33.84 -1.01
N LYS A 486 -20.89 -34.62 -1.26
CA LYS A 486 -22.27 -34.11 -1.44
C LYS A 486 -22.78 -33.25 -0.28
N SER A 487 -22.17 -33.36 0.90
CA SER A 487 -22.47 -32.60 2.12
C SER A 487 -21.62 -31.32 2.31
N GLY A 488 -20.68 -31.03 1.40
CA GLY A 488 -19.75 -29.90 1.51
C GLY A 488 -18.55 -30.16 2.42
N GLU A 489 -18.32 -31.44 2.75
CA GLU A 489 -17.18 -31.91 3.54
C GLU A 489 -15.95 -32.16 2.66
N HIS A 490 -14.77 -31.99 3.25
CA HIS A 490 -13.50 -32.25 2.56
C HIS A 490 -12.72 -33.36 3.25
N GLY A 491 -12.29 -34.35 2.46
CA GLY A 491 -11.50 -35.48 2.97
C GLY A 491 -10.14 -35.04 3.51
N VAL A 492 -9.73 -35.62 4.63
CA VAL A 492 -8.41 -35.40 5.21
C VAL A 492 -7.50 -36.60 4.97
N TYR A 493 -6.25 -36.32 4.61
CA TYR A 493 -5.27 -37.33 4.23
C TYR A 493 -3.90 -37.00 4.84
N GLY A 494 -3.05 -38.02 4.96
CA GLY A 494 -1.61 -37.85 5.13
C GLY A 494 -0.94 -37.73 3.77
N TRP A 495 -0.18 -36.67 3.54
CA TRP A 495 0.48 -36.37 2.27
C TRP A 495 2.00 -36.34 2.41
N HIS A 496 2.72 -36.91 1.44
CA HIS A 496 4.17 -36.72 1.36
C HIS A 496 4.58 -35.27 1.02
N LYS A 497 3.73 -34.57 0.28
CA LYS A 497 3.87 -33.15 -0.07
C LYS A 497 2.49 -32.51 -0.02
N PRO A 498 2.12 -31.90 1.11
CA PRO A 498 0.81 -31.27 1.28
C PRO A 498 0.54 -30.24 0.19
N PRO A 499 -0.60 -30.31 -0.52
CA PRO A 499 -0.95 -29.32 -1.53
C PRO A 499 -1.20 -27.93 -0.94
N ASN A 500 -1.56 -27.84 0.35
CA ASN A 500 -1.96 -26.59 1.00
C ASN A 500 -1.08 -26.22 2.20
N ASN A 501 0.19 -26.61 2.17
CA ASN A 501 1.19 -26.41 3.22
C ASN A 501 0.92 -27.18 4.54
N GLY A 502 -0.21 -27.88 4.69
CA GLY A 502 -0.50 -28.73 5.86
C GLY A 502 -0.55 -27.99 7.20
N VAL A 503 -1.04 -26.74 7.19
CA VAL A 503 -1.06 -25.86 8.37
C VAL A 503 -2.40 -25.94 9.10
N TRP A 504 -2.31 -26.27 10.39
CA TRP A 504 -3.47 -26.42 11.28
C TRP A 504 -3.36 -25.49 12.47
N LYS A 505 -4.47 -24.86 12.86
CA LYS A 505 -4.57 -24.01 14.04
C LYS A 505 -5.33 -24.74 15.15
N PHE A 506 -4.81 -24.69 16.37
CA PHE A 506 -5.42 -25.31 17.54
C PHE A 506 -6.16 -24.24 18.35
N ASP A 507 -7.48 -24.34 18.42
CA ASP A 507 -8.35 -23.47 19.20
C ASP A 507 -8.86 -24.24 20.44
N LEU A 508 -8.59 -23.73 21.64
CA LEU A 508 -8.92 -24.39 22.92
C LEU A 508 -10.42 -24.35 23.23
N THR A 509 -10.94 -25.44 23.81
CA THR A 509 -12.29 -25.48 24.39
C THR A 509 -12.32 -24.87 25.80
N GLU A 510 -13.53 -24.69 26.36
CA GLU A 510 -13.68 -23.94 27.61
C GLU A 510 -13.05 -24.59 28.84
N ASN A 511 -12.95 -25.92 28.83
CA ASN A 511 -12.36 -26.69 29.92
C ASN A 511 -10.84 -26.91 29.79
N LEU A 512 -10.21 -26.36 28.75
CA LEU A 512 -8.77 -26.50 28.44
C LEU A 512 -8.27 -27.95 28.25
N GLU A 513 -9.20 -28.91 28.16
CA GLU A 513 -8.88 -30.33 27.99
C GLU A 513 -8.88 -30.71 26.50
N PHE A 514 -9.77 -30.10 25.71
CA PHE A 514 -9.98 -30.40 24.30
C PHE A 514 -9.66 -29.20 23.39
N PHE A 515 -9.60 -29.48 22.08
CA PHE A 515 -9.25 -28.52 21.04
C PHE A 515 -10.13 -28.73 19.82
N TYR A 516 -10.45 -27.63 19.16
CA TYR A 516 -10.85 -27.63 17.76
C TYR A 516 -9.60 -27.49 16.90
N ILE A 517 -9.40 -28.42 15.96
CA ILE A 517 -8.25 -28.43 15.05
C ILE A 517 -8.70 -27.86 13.70
N LYS A 518 -8.23 -26.67 13.36
CA LYS A 518 -8.72 -25.89 12.23
C LYS A 518 -7.74 -25.92 11.05
N ASN A 519 -8.20 -26.30 9.86
CA ASN A 519 -7.42 -26.18 8.65
C ASN A 519 -7.35 -24.71 8.19
N MET A 520 -6.13 -24.19 8.01
CA MET A 520 -5.93 -22.79 7.65
C MET A 520 -6.17 -22.47 6.17
N ALA A 521 -6.19 -23.49 5.29
CA ALA A 521 -6.46 -23.30 3.86
C ALA A 521 -7.96 -23.05 3.59
N ARG A 522 -8.86 -23.74 4.30
CA ARG A 522 -10.32 -23.59 4.14
C ARG A 522 -11.02 -22.85 5.27
N ASN A 523 -10.35 -22.61 6.41
CA ASN A 523 -10.96 -22.05 7.61
C ASN A 523 -12.10 -22.96 8.16
N GLU A 524 -11.90 -24.27 8.07
CA GLU A 524 -12.79 -25.35 8.50
C GLU A 524 -12.15 -26.17 9.62
N TYR A 525 -12.94 -26.95 10.36
CA TYR A 525 -12.48 -27.73 11.50
C TYR A 525 -12.50 -29.22 11.21
N LEU A 526 -11.48 -29.92 11.71
CA LEU A 526 -11.32 -31.35 11.68
C LEU A 526 -12.40 -32.02 12.54
N TYR A 527 -13.06 -33.04 11.99
CA TYR A 527 -14.13 -33.74 12.67
C TYR A 527 -14.32 -35.14 12.09
N ILE A 528 -15.05 -36.00 12.79
CA ILE A 528 -15.41 -37.33 12.30
C ILE A 528 -16.80 -37.27 11.66
N SER A 529 -16.91 -37.75 10.42
CA SER A 529 -18.20 -37.83 9.74
C SER A 529 -18.97 -39.07 10.21
N ASP A 530 -20.20 -38.87 10.71
CA ASP A 530 -21.13 -39.94 11.11
C ASP A 530 -21.56 -40.82 9.92
N GLU A 531 -21.43 -40.32 8.69
CA GLU A 531 -21.93 -41.00 7.49
C GLU A 531 -20.95 -42.06 6.94
N ILE A 532 -19.65 -41.99 7.28
CA ILE A 532 -18.60 -42.76 6.59
C ILE A 532 -17.54 -43.31 7.56
N ASN A 533 -17.74 -44.55 8.03
CA ASN A 533 -16.73 -45.49 8.58
C ASN A 533 -15.51 -44.86 9.31
N ASN A 534 -15.75 -43.95 10.26
CA ASN A 534 -14.71 -43.29 11.08
C ASN A 534 -13.67 -42.46 10.29
N PHE A 535 -13.89 -42.15 9.02
CA PHE A 535 -13.01 -41.28 8.25
C PHE A 535 -13.07 -39.83 8.78
N VAL A 536 -11.95 -39.12 8.66
CA VAL A 536 -11.84 -37.74 9.15
C VAL A 536 -11.96 -36.76 8.01
N TYR A 537 -12.73 -35.70 8.25
CA TYR A 537 -13.05 -34.66 7.28
C TYR A 537 -12.84 -33.27 7.89
N THR A 538 -12.90 -32.23 7.07
CA THR A 538 -13.10 -30.85 7.54
C THR A 538 -14.45 -30.30 7.11
N ASN A 539 -15.08 -29.52 8.00
CA ASN A 539 -16.30 -28.77 7.71
C ASN A 539 -16.43 -27.51 8.59
N SER A 540 -17.41 -26.67 8.30
CA SER A 540 -17.85 -25.61 9.19
C SER A 540 -18.48 -26.19 10.46
N ILE A 541 -18.10 -25.67 11.63
CA ILE A 541 -18.72 -26.00 12.91
C ILE A 541 -20.22 -25.60 12.97
N LEU A 542 -20.67 -24.72 12.07
CA LEU A 542 -22.04 -24.21 12.08
C LEU A 542 -23.02 -25.34 11.73
N ASN A 543 -23.94 -25.62 12.67
CA ASN A 543 -25.03 -26.60 12.59
C ASN A 543 -24.67 -28.07 12.93
N TYR A 544 -23.47 -28.34 13.43
CA TYR A 544 -23.08 -29.66 13.93
C TYR A 544 -22.99 -29.71 15.47
N ASN A 545 -22.96 -30.92 16.03
CA ASN A 545 -22.67 -31.10 17.44
C ASN A 545 -21.18 -30.79 17.70
N LEU A 546 -20.90 -29.91 18.68
CA LEU A 546 -19.54 -29.45 18.96
C LEU A 546 -18.62 -30.58 19.44
N ASP A 547 -19.18 -31.58 20.12
CA ASP A 547 -18.43 -32.75 20.62
C ASP A 547 -17.73 -33.53 19.49
N ASP A 548 -18.28 -33.49 18.26
CA ASP A 548 -17.71 -34.18 17.09
C ASP A 548 -16.49 -33.44 16.51
N PHE A 549 -16.22 -32.22 16.97
CA PHE A 549 -15.07 -31.41 16.58
C PHE A 549 -14.02 -31.32 17.69
N GLU A 550 -14.31 -31.85 18.88
CA GLU A 550 -13.38 -31.84 20.00
C GLU A 550 -12.31 -32.92 19.84
N TRP A 551 -11.04 -32.53 20.01
CA TRP A 551 -9.90 -33.44 19.99
C TRP A 551 -9.09 -33.31 21.27
N LYS A 552 -8.59 -34.43 21.79
CA LYS A 552 -7.67 -34.48 22.93
C LYS A 552 -6.26 -34.82 22.46
N ILE A 553 -5.28 -34.13 23.03
CA ILE A 553 -3.86 -34.33 22.73
C ILE A 553 -3.19 -34.99 23.93
N SER A 554 -2.70 -36.22 23.74
CA SER A 554 -2.05 -37.04 24.76
C SER A 554 -0.56 -37.19 24.47
N ASN A 555 0.28 -37.24 25.50
CA ASN A 555 1.71 -37.48 25.34
C ASN A 555 1.98 -38.96 25.00
N CYS A 556 2.60 -39.21 23.85
CA CYS A 556 2.98 -40.54 23.37
C CYS A 556 4.51 -40.68 23.17
N THR A 557 5.29 -39.88 23.89
CA THR A 557 6.76 -39.83 23.76
C THR A 557 7.43 -41.16 24.11
N ASP A 558 6.94 -41.87 25.12
CA ASP A 558 7.53 -43.12 25.62
C ASP A 558 7.08 -44.39 24.87
N VAL A 559 6.25 -44.23 23.83
CA VAL A 559 5.88 -45.35 22.96
C VAL A 559 7.11 -45.77 22.16
N LYS A 560 7.63 -46.96 22.48
CA LYS A 560 8.73 -47.58 21.73
C LYS A 560 8.22 -47.92 20.34
N LEU A 561 8.72 -47.20 19.35
CA LEU A 561 8.58 -47.61 17.95
C LEU A 561 9.38 -48.90 17.81
N VAL A 562 8.68 -50.03 17.64
CA VAL A 562 9.32 -51.28 17.23
C VAL A 562 9.78 -51.04 15.79
N GLN A 563 11.10 -50.97 15.60
CA GLN A 563 11.72 -50.83 14.28
C GLN A 563 11.60 -52.11 13.48
#